data_AF-A0A7S0EKL6-F1
#
_entry.id   AF-A0A7S0EKL6-F1
#
_cell.length_a   1.000
_cell.length_b   1.000
_cell.length_c   1.000
_cell.angle_alpha   90.00
_cell.angle_beta   90.00
_cell.angle_gamma   90.00
#
_symmetry.space_group_name_H-M   'P 1'
#
loop_
_entity.id
_entity.type
_entity.pdbx_description
1 polymer ?
#
loop_
_entity_poly.entity_id
_entity_poly.type
_entity_poly.pdbx_seq_one_letter_code
_entity_poly.pdbx_strand_id
1 'polypeptide(L)'
;MILRQDRMMLSLLFSACVVDSSHVAVMSSGSMLRFTLQPTVDRIVRPMVQQGHHVEYFIALVTGSHTPWRSSVASHDISPDPSFNSNFSVRETLQLHVQAAGGALAHLELRNEIVIDADPRLKARRDLARKLWPDEDPDSRFPVRSQGSGNPAEANRNMMRMYSGLELLWNALEERERKYLFRYDHVFVHRDDAYFLNDFKLSLLLQQGPASMYVLA
;
A
#
# COMPACT_ATOMS: atom_id res chain seq x y z
N MET A 1 -40.77 26.73 -56.08
CA MET A 1 -41.03 25.55 -55.22
C MET A 1 -39.85 24.62 -55.41
N ILE A 2 -38.95 24.27 -54.49
CA ILE A 2 -38.69 24.40 -53.05
C ILE A 2 -37.15 24.18 -52.96
N LEU A 3 -36.28 25.12 -52.56
CA LEU A 3 -35.79 25.50 -51.21
C LEU A 3 -35.17 24.37 -50.35
N ARG A 4 -33.99 24.70 -49.75
CA ARG A 4 -33.18 24.04 -48.67
C ARG A 4 -32.01 23.20 -49.18
N GLN A 5 -30.73 23.51 -48.95
CA GLN A 5 -30.01 24.25 -47.89
C GLN A 5 -30.09 23.60 -46.48
N ASP A 6 -28.91 23.14 -46.04
CA ASP A 6 -28.44 22.82 -44.68
C ASP A 6 -29.18 21.79 -43.82
N ARG A 7 -28.43 20.75 -43.40
CA ARG A 7 -28.15 20.48 -41.96
C ARG A 7 -27.27 19.24 -41.75
N MET A 8 -26.15 19.49 -41.06
CA MET A 8 -25.61 18.71 -39.93
C MET A 8 -25.76 17.18 -39.96
N MET A 9 -24.63 16.48 -40.07
CA MET A 9 -24.10 15.73 -38.92
C MET A 9 -22.66 15.32 -39.21
N LEU A 10 -21.73 16.22 -38.86
CA LEU A 10 -20.38 15.83 -38.53
C LEU A 10 -20.49 15.04 -37.22
N SER A 11 -20.75 13.74 -37.31
CA SER A 11 -20.66 12.82 -36.18
C SER A 11 -19.19 12.70 -35.81
N LEU A 12 -18.70 13.68 -35.03
CA LEU A 12 -17.55 13.51 -34.18
C LEU A 12 -17.85 12.29 -33.31
N LEU A 13 -17.31 11.15 -33.72
CA LEU A 13 -17.06 10.01 -32.85
C LEU A 13 -16.09 10.50 -31.78
N PHE A 14 -16.62 11.21 -30.78
CA PHE A 14 -16.09 11.13 -29.43
C PHE A 14 -16.30 9.68 -29.02
N SER A 15 -15.41 8.81 -29.47
CA SER A 15 -15.03 7.64 -28.68
C SER A 15 -14.32 8.23 -27.46
N ALA A 16 -15.09 8.82 -26.56
CA ALA A 16 -14.65 8.94 -25.18
C ALA A 16 -14.35 7.49 -24.81
N CYS A 17 -13.06 7.15 -24.69
CA CYS A 17 -12.69 6.08 -23.79
C CYS A 17 -13.35 6.48 -22.48
N VAL A 18 -14.51 5.90 -22.20
CA VAL A 18 -15.04 5.85 -20.86
C VAL A 18 -13.95 5.11 -20.12
N VAL A 19 -13.07 5.86 -19.47
CA VAL A 19 -12.21 5.28 -18.45
C VAL A 19 -13.23 4.86 -17.40
N ASP A 20 -13.51 3.56 -17.34
CA ASP A 20 -14.41 3.03 -16.34
C ASP A 20 -13.89 3.49 -14.98
N SER A 21 -14.63 4.40 -14.35
CA SER A 21 -14.29 4.90 -13.03
C SER A 21 -14.31 3.71 -12.08
N SER A 22 -13.21 3.52 -11.36
CA SER A 22 -13.02 2.38 -10.47
C SER A 22 -12.88 2.86 -9.04
N HIS A 23 -13.38 2.07 -8.11
CA HIS A 23 -13.13 2.21 -6.68
C HIS A 23 -11.83 1.47 -6.34
N VAL A 24 -10.80 2.23 -5.96
CA VAL A 24 -9.46 1.71 -5.71
C VAL A 24 -9.08 1.90 -4.25
N ALA A 25 -8.76 0.79 -3.57
CA ALA A 25 -8.14 0.84 -2.26
C ALA A 25 -6.61 0.83 -2.41
N VAL A 26 -5.92 1.79 -1.82
CA VAL A 26 -4.46 1.81 -1.73
C VAL A 26 -4.07 1.46 -0.29
N MET A 27 -3.24 0.44 -0.11
CA MET A 27 -2.83 -0.09 1.18
C MET A 27 -1.32 -0.01 1.38
N SER A 28 -0.92 0.47 2.56
CA SER A 28 0.48 0.43 3.00
C SER A 28 0.58 0.06 4.47
N SER A 29 1.54 -0.80 4.81
CA SER A 29 1.85 -1.13 6.19
C SER A 29 3.35 -1.05 6.45
N GLY A 30 3.72 -0.47 7.59
CA GLY A 30 5.09 -0.49 8.05
C GLY A 30 5.36 0.43 9.23
N SER A 31 6.51 1.10 9.24
CA SER A 31 6.97 1.92 10.37
C SER A 31 6.85 3.40 10.07
N MET A 32 6.37 4.16 11.05
CA MET A 32 6.33 5.62 11.00
C MET A 32 7.71 6.24 10.72
N LEU A 33 8.79 5.61 11.17
CA LEU A 33 10.15 6.12 11.01
C LEU A 33 10.61 6.19 9.55
N ARG A 34 10.15 5.26 8.70
CA ARG A 34 10.59 5.12 7.31
C ARG A 34 9.48 5.34 6.28
N PHE A 35 8.28 5.65 6.76
CA PHE A 35 7.11 5.81 5.91
C PHE A 35 7.26 7.05 5.03
N THR A 36 7.14 6.87 3.71
CA THR A 36 7.16 7.94 2.72
C THR A 36 5.75 8.23 2.21
N LEU A 37 5.14 9.30 2.73
CA LEU A 37 3.80 9.74 2.39
C LEU A 37 3.76 10.43 1.02
N GLN A 38 4.64 11.42 0.83
CA GLN A 38 4.55 12.33 -0.30
C GLN A 38 4.70 11.61 -1.65
N PRO A 39 5.65 10.67 -1.85
CA PRO A 39 5.74 9.91 -3.09
C PRO A 39 4.48 9.10 -3.39
N THR A 40 3.87 8.49 -2.36
CA THR A 40 2.63 7.73 -2.50
C THR A 40 1.49 8.64 -2.95
N VAL A 41 1.30 9.76 -2.27
CA VAL A 41 0.23 10.72 -2.58
C VAL A 41 0.41 11.32 -3.97
N ASP A 42 1.64 11.72 -4.32
CA ASP A 42 1.93 12.43 -5.56
C ASP A 42 1.93 11.54 -6.79
N ARG A 43 2.38 10.30 -6.65
CA ARG A 43 2.61 9.39 -7.79
C ARG A 43 1.61 8.26 -7.89
N ILE A 44 0.86 7.97 -6.83
CA ILE A 44 -0.17 6.92 -6.83
C ILE A 44 -1.56 7.54 -6.72
N VAL A 45 -1.84 8.22 -5.61
CA VAL A 45 -3.20 8.71 -5.32
C VAL A 45 -3.62 9.77 -6.35
N ARG A 46 -2.85 10.87 -6.49
CA ARG A 46 -3.22 11.96 -7.38
C ARG A 46 -3.37 11.52 -8.84
N PRO A 47 -2.44 10.73 -9.43
CA PRO A 47 -2.58 10.31 -10.81
C PRO A 47 -3.79 9.40 -11.04
N MET A 48 -4.13 8.51 -10.11
CA MET A 48 -5.33 7.67 -10.23
C MET A 48 -6.62 8.49 -10.12
N VAL A 49 -6.65 9.49 -9.24
CA VAL A 49 -7.79 10.43 -9.16
C VAL A 49 -7.91 11.24 -10.46
N GLN A 50 -6.80 11.72 -11.02
CA GLN A 50 -6.79 12.43 -12.31
C GLN A 50 -7.22 11.57 -13.50
N GLN A 51 -7.03 10.24 -13.41
CA GLN A 51 -7.58 9.27 -14.37
C GLN A 51 -9.10 9.03 -14.18
N GLY A 52 -9.72 9.60 -13.15
CA GLY A 52 -11.15 9.50 -12.87
C GLY A 52 -11.54 8.38 -11.90
N HIS A 53 -10.57 7.75 -11.22
CA HIS A 53 -10.85 6.69 -10.23
C HIS A 53 -11.13 7.29 -8.84
N HIS A 54 -11.98 6.62 -8.06
CA HIS A 54 -12.21 6.94 -6.65
C HIS A 54 -11.16 6.22 -5.79
N VAL A 55 -10.24 6.97 -5.21
CA VAL A 55 -9.11 6.41 -4.45
C VAL A 55 -9.28 6.59 -2.96
N GLU A 56 -9.30 5.48 -2.23
CA GLU A 56 -9.31 5.47 -0.77
C GLU A 56 -8.02 4.86 -0.22
N TYR A 57 -7.40 5.54 0.75
CA TYR A 57 -6.13 5.14 1.36
C TYR A 57 -6.35 4.48 2.71
N PHE A 58 -5.71 3.34 2.89
CA PHE A 58 -5.70 2.51 4.09
C PHE A 58 -4.25 2.37 4.54
N ILE A 59 -3.97 2.66 5.80
CA ILE A 59 -2.59 2.63 6.28
C ILE A 59 -2.49 2.12 7.71
N ALA A 60 -1.51 1.24 7.94
CA ALA A 60 -1.16 0.71 9.26
C ALA A 60 0.29 1.07 9.59
N LEU A 61 0.50 1.93 10.58
CA LEU A 61 1.83 2.39 10.97
C LEU A 61 2.18 1.97 12.40
N VAL A 62 3.41 1.48 12.53
CA VAL A 62 4.05 1.18 13.80
C VAL A 62 4.86 2.38 14.26
N THR A 63 4.56 2.88 15.47
CA THR A 63 5.22 4.04 16.08
C THR A 63 6.35 3.68 17.03
N GLY A 64 6.39 2.43 17.51
CA GLY A 64 7.43 1.95 18.41
C GLY A 64 8.76 1.66 17.70
N SER A 65 9.76 1.31 18.50
CA SER A 65 11.06 0.87 18.00
C SER A 65 10.95 -0.49 17.29
N HIS A 66 11.81 -0.72 16.32
CA HIS A 66 11.95 -2.00 15.64
C HIS A 66 13.39 -2.48 15.71
N THR A 67 13.58 -3.80 15.75
CA THR A 67 14.91 -4.39 15.62
C THR A 67 15.32 -4.37 14.15
N PRO A 68 16.36 -3.61 13.76
CA PRO A 68 16.85 -3.64 12.40
C PRO A 68 17.51 -4.99 12.13
N TRP A 69 17.28 -5.53 10.93
CA TRP A 69 17.86 -6.82 10.53
C TRP A 69 19.39 -6.74 10.30
N ARG A 70 19.94 -5.53 10.12
CA ARG A 70 21.38 -5.25 10.11
C ARG A 70 21.70 -4.25 11.21
N SER A 71 22.57 -4.64 12.13
CA SER A 71 23.05 -3.79 13.23
C SER A 71 23.91 -2.61 12.75
N SER A 72 24.60 -2.75 11.60
CA SER A 72 25.46 -1.71 11.03
C SER A 72 24.73 -0.64 10.22
N VAL A 73 23.47 -0.88 9.85
CA VAL A 73 22.60 0.15 9.27
C VAL A 73 22.05 0.90 10.47
N ALA A 74 22.89 1.77 11.01
CA ALA A 74 22.51 2.59 12.14
C ALA A 74 21.26 3.38 11.76
N SER A 75 20.33 3.51 12.69
CA SER A 75 19.13 4.36 12.65
C SER A 75 19.38 5.85 12.34
N HIS A 76 20.63 6.23 12.05
CA HIS A 76 21.11 7.60 11.91
C HIS A 76 20.78 8.19 10.53
N ASP A 77 20.55 7.35 9.51
CA ASP A 77 20.17 7.80 8.15
C ASP A 77 18.65 7.69 7.87
N ILE A 78 17.86 7.31 8.87
CA ILE A 78 16.40 7.22 8.73
C ILE A 78 15.82 8.58 9.14
N SER A 79 15.53 9.42 8.15
CA SER A 79 14.77 10.64 8.35
C SER A 79 13.28 10.38 8.06
N PRO A 80 12.37 10.72 9.00
CA PRO A 80 10.93 10.67 8.72
C PRO A 80 10.57 11.54 7.51
N ASP A 81 9.50 11.19 6.81
CA ASP A 81 8.98 12.03 5.73
C ASP A 81 8.73 13.47 6.25
N PRO A 82 9.28 14.51 5.59
CA PRO A 82 9.15 15.90 6.04
C PRO A 82 7.70 16.37 6.25
N SER A 83 6.72 15.71 5.63
CA SER A 83 5.29 15.96 5.83
C SER A 83 4.88 15.85 7.31
N PHE A 84 5.60 15.05 8.10
CA PHE A 84 5.36 14.84 9.53
C PHE A 84 6.15 15.79 10.45
N ASN A 85 6.92 16.74 9.91
CA ASN A 85 7.64 17.74 10.70
C ASN A 85 6.78 18.95 11.09
N SER A 86 5.46 18.83 10.97
CA SER A 86 4.49 19.88 11.31
C SER A 86 3.90 19.66 12.72
N ASN A 87 3.14 20.64 13.22
CA ASN A 87 2.42 20.52 14.50
C ASN A 87 1.15 19.65 14.41
N PHE A 88 0.87 19.06 13.24
CA PHE A 88 -0.28 18.20 13.03
C PHE A 88 -0.05 16.81 13.60
N SER A 89 -1.11 16.16 14.08
CA SER A 89 -1.08 14.74 14.40
C SER A 89 -0.87 13.91 13.12
N VAL A 90 -0.36 12.68 13.27
CA VAL A 90 -0.18 11.74 12.14
C VAL A 90 -1.45 11.59 11.31
N ARG A 91 -2.62 11.51 11.98
CA ARG A 91 -3.92 11.41 11.31
C ARG A 91 -4.23 12.66 10.49
N GLU A 92 -4.05 13.85 11.06
CA GLU A 92 -4.32 15.11 10.37
C GLU A 92 -3.40 15.28 9.16
N THR A 93 -2.10 15.01 9.29
CA THR A 93 -1.15 15.04 8.16
C THR A 93 -1.59 14.10 7.05
N LEU A 94 -1.88 12.84 7.36
CA LEU A 94 -2.35 11.87 6.37
C LEU A 94 -3.63 12.33 5.68
N GLN A 95 -4.62 12.78 6.47
CA GLN A 95 -5.90 13.26 5.97
C GLN A 95 -5.70 14.42 4.99
N LEU A 96 -4.93 15.45 5.39
CA LEU A 96 -4.68 16.65 4.59
C LEU A 96 -4.00 16.31 3.26
N HIS A 97 -2.93 15.52 3.28
CA HIS A 97 -2.18 15.19 2.06
C HIS A 97 -3.00 14.30 1.11
N VAL A 98 -3.70 13.29 1.62
CA VAL A 98 -4.54 12.42 0.79
C VAL A 98 -5.71 13.19 0.18
N GLN A 99 -6.36 14.06 0.96
CA GLN A 99 -7.42 14.94 0.46
C GLN A 99 -6.92 15.96 -0.56
N ALA A 100 -5.73 16.53 -0.36
CA ALA A 100 -5.11 17.45 -1.32
C ALA A 100 -4.79 16.78 -2.66
N ALA A 101 -4.59 15.46 -2.69
CA ALA A 101 -4.50 14.68 -3.92
C ALA A 101 -5.86 14.26 -4.51
N GLY A 102 -6.96 14.61 -3.85
CA GLY A 102 -8.33 14.25 -4.25
C GLY A 102 -8.78 12.85 -3.82
N GLY A 103 -7.98 12.14 -3.02
CA GLY A 103 -8.37 10.86 -2.41
C GLY A 103 -9.03 11.04 -1.05
N ALA A 104 -9.35 9.93 -0.39
CA ALA A 104 -9.84 9.92 1.00
C ALA A 104 -9.04 8.97 1.88
N LEU A 105 -8.67 9.38 3.09
CA LEU A 105 -8.12 8.47 4.10
C LEU A 105 -9.29 7.66 4.70
N ALA A 106 -9.44 6.41 4.27
CA ALA A 106 -10.54 5.54 4.70
C ALA A 106 -10.25 4.84 6.03
N HIS A 107 -8.98 4.49 6.29
CA HIS A 107 -8.59 3.84 7.53
C HIS A 107 -7.16 4.18 7.93
N LEU A 108 -6.95 4.34 9.23
CA LEU A 108 -5.65 4.53 9.85
C LEU A 108 -5.57 3.68 11.10
N GLU A 109 -4.64 2.74 11.09
CA GLU A 109 -4.28 1.92 12.24
C GLU A 109 -2.91 2.39 12.77
N LEU A 110 -2.88 2.89 14.00
CA LEU A 110 -1.63 3.25 14.69
C LEU A 110 -1.40 2.29 15.83
N ARG A 111 -0.25 1.62 15.82
CA ARG A 111 0.15 0.71 16.90
C ARG A 111 1.55 0.99 17.38
N ASN A 112 1.80 0.73 18.65
CA ASN A 112 3.17 0.72 19.16
C ASN A 112 3.96 -0.45 18.55
N GLU A 113 3.32 -1.60 18.35
CA GLU A 113 3.92 -2.79 17.73
C GLU A 113 2.87 -3.67 17.05
N ILE A 114 3.31 -4.50 16.08
CA ILE A 114 2.51 -5.60 15.53
C ILE A 114 2.98 -6.89 16.18
N VAL A 115 2.13 -7.43 17.06
CA VAL A 115 2.42 -8.67 17.81
C VAL A 115 2.14 -9.87 16.92
N ILE A 116 3.20 -10.57 16.53
CA ILE A 116 3.11 -11.81 15.73
C ILE A 116 3.25 -13.08 16.57
N ASP A 117 3.78 -12.97 17.79
CA ASP A 117 4.07 -14.15 18.62
C ASP A 117 2.83 -14.85 19.16
N ALA A 118 1.72 -14.11 19.25
CA ALA A 118 0.42 -14.65 19.62
C ALA A 118 -0.31 -15.33 18.44
N ASP A 119 0.20 -15.25 17.21
CA ASP A 119 -0.47 -15.83 16.05
C ASP A 119 -0.39 -17.37 16.09
N PRO A 120 -1.53 -18.08 16.20
CA PRO A 120 -1.55 -19.55 16.28
C PRO A 120 -0.98 -20.21 15.02
N ARG A 121 -1.06 -19.56 13.85
CA ARG A 121 -0.49 -20.03 12.58
C ARG A 121 1.03 -20.09 12.65
N LEU A 122 1.65 -19.12 13.33
CA LEU A 122 3.10 -19.07 13.53
C LEU A 122 3.56 -20.01 14.64
N LYS A 123 2.76 -20.17 15.71
CA LYS A 123 3.08 -21.08 16.81
C LYS A 123 3.36 -22.51 16.32
N ALA A 124 2.43 -23.09 15.56
CA ALA A 124 2.57 -24.45 15.05
C ALA A 124 3.85 -24.63 14.21
N ARG A 125 4.16 -23.64 13.38
CA ARG A 125 5.35 -23.64 12.53
C ARG A 125 6.64 -23.54 13.35
N ARG A 126 6.69 -22.63 14.33
CA ARG A 126 7.85 -22.44 15.20
C ARG A 126 8.10 -23.65 16.08
N ASP A 127 7.03 -24.30 16.57
CA ASP A 127 7.14 -25.54 17.34
C ASP A 127 7.73 -26.67 16.50
N LEU A 128 7.35 -26.79 15.22
CA LEU A 128 7.97 -27.73 14.29
C LEU A 128 9.44 -27.38 14.01
N ALA A 129 9.74 -26.10 13.76
CA ALA A 129 11.10 -25.65 13.50
C ALA A 129 12.04 -25.96 14.67
N ARG A 130 11.62 -25.71 15.92
CA ARG A 130 12.39 -26.04 17.13
C ARG A 130 12.64 -27.55 17.29
N LYS A 131 11.71 -28.40 16.84
CA LYS A 131 11.91 -29.86 16.85
C LYS A 131 12.93 -30.32 15.81
N LEU A 132 12.92 -29.71 14.63
CA LEU A 132 13.80 -30.09 13.52
C LEU A 132 15.20 -29.46 13.64
N TRP A 133 15.30 -28.26 14.20
CA TRP A 133 16.53 -27.48 14.34
C TRP A 133 16.56 -26.80 15.72
N PRO A 134 16.90 -27.53 16.79
CA PRO A 134 16.84 -27.02 18.17
C PRO A 134 17.82 -25.88 18.45
N ASP A 135 18.94 -25.83 17.74
CA ASP A 135 20.01 -24.85 17.92
C ASP A 135 19.87 -23.61 17.02
N GLU A 136 18.81 -23.53 16.22
CA GLU A 136 18.54 -22.40 15.34
C GLU A 136 17.34 -21.58 15.81
N ASP A 137 17.37 -20.27 15.55
CA ASP A 137 16.18 -19.45 15.70
C ASP A 137 15.08 -19.96 14.73
N PRO A 138 13.84 -20.23 15.20
CA PRO A 138 12.79 -20.86 14.42
C PRO A 138 12.31 -20.04 13.21
N ASP A 139 12.60 -18.73 13.19
CA ASP A 139 12.23 -17.84 12.09
C ASP A 139 13.40 -17.63 11.10
N SER A 140 14.56 -18.27 11.29
CA SER A 140 15.73 -18.12 10.40
C SER A 140 15.48 -18.61 8.97
N ARG A 141 14.53 -19.54 8.79
CA ARG A 141 14.29 -20.26 7.53
C ARG A 141 12.96 -19.92 6.84
N PHE A 142 12.15 -19.04 7.41
CA PHE A 142 10.81 -18.70 6.91
C PHE A 142 10.48 -17.23 7.16
N PRO A 143 9.90 -16.48 6.20
CA PRO A 143 9.37 -16.96 4.91
C PRO A 143 10.38 -17.18 3.81
N VAL A 144 11.55 -16.56 3.90
CA VAL A 144 12.59 -16.70 2.90
C VAL A 144 13.92 -16.97 3.60
N ARG A 145 14.74 -17.85 3.03
CA ARG A 145 16.15 -17.92 3.43
C ARG A 145 16.87 -16.69 2.89
N SER A 146 17.18 -15.75 3.77
CA SER A 146 18.00 -14.60 3.40
C SER A 146 19.43 -15.06 3.10
N GLN A 147 19.97 -14.66 1.95
CA GLN A 147 21.39 -14.80 1.60
C GLN A 147 22.21 -13.57 2.01
N GLY A 148 21.57 -12.59 2.66
CA GLY A 148 22.21 -11.35 3.08
C GLY A 148 22.99 -11.51 4.40
N SER A 149 23.94 -10.61 4.62
CA SER A 149 24.83 -10.59 5.80
C SER A 149 24.20 -10.12 7.12
N GLY A 150 22.87 -10.09 7.23
CA GLY A 150 22.15 -9.64 8.43
C GLY A 150 21.48 -10.81 9.17
N ASN A 151 20.75 -10.53 10.24
CA ASN A 151 20.00 -11.54 11.00
C ASN A 151 18.77 -11.98 10.18
N PRO A 152 18.73 -13.21 9.63
CA PRO A 152 17.62 -13.67 8.79
C PRO A 152 16.30 -13.80 9.56
N ALA A 153 16.37 -14.18 10.83
CA ALA A 153 15.17 -14.33 11.67
C ALA A 153 14.48 -12.98 11.89
N GLU A 154 15.24 -11.92 12.17
CA GLU A 154 14.67 -10.57 12.32
C GLU A 154 14.11 -10.02 11.00
N ALA A 155 14.79 -10.26 9.87
CA ALA A 155 14.26 -9.89 8.55
C ALA A 155 12.91 -10.57 8.29
N ASN A 156 12.82 -11.86 8.60
CA ASN A 156 11.61 -12.64 8.44
C ASN A 156 10.48 -12.19 9.39
N ARG A 157 10.79 -11.89 10.66
CA ARG A 157 9.82 -11.30 11.61
C ARG A 157 9.29 -9.97 11.12
N ASN A 158 10.16 -9.10 10.60
CA ASN A 158 9.74 -7.81 10.04
C ASN A 158 8.80 -7.98 8.85
N MET A 159 9.04 -8.97 7.99
CA MET A 159 8.14 -9.29 6.89
C MET A 159 6.80 -9.85 7.39
N MET A 160 6.81 -10.74 8.38
CA MET A 160 5.58 -11.24 9.01
C MET A 160 4.77 -10.11 9.64
N ARG A 161 5.40 -9.18 10.36
CA ARG A 161 4.74 -7.98 10.92
C ARG A 161 4.09 -7.12 9.84
N MET A 162 4.78 -6.89 8.71
CA MET A 162 4.21 -6.15 7.57
C MET A 162 2.96 -6.85 7.03
N TYR A 163 3.00 -8.16 6.81
CA TYR A 163 1.82 -8.91 6.33
C TYR A 163 0.69 -8.94 7.35
N SER A 164 0.97 -9.08 8.64
CA SER A 164 -0.04 -8.95 9.70
C SER A 164 -0.66 -7.56 9.74
N GLY A 165 0.13 -6.50 9.49
CA GLY A 165 -0.40 -5.14 9.34
C GLY A 165 -1.29 -4.98 8.12
N LEU A 166 -0.93 -5.58 6.98
CA LEU A 166 -1.78 -5.62 5.79
C LEU A 166 -3.08 -6.42 6.02
N GLU A 167 -3.04 -7.51 6.78
CA GLU A 167 -4.22 -8.28 7.17
C GLU A 167 -5.20 -7.43 8.00
N LEU A 168 -4.70 -6.58 8.91
CA LEU A 168 -5.55 -5.61 9.64
C LEU A 168 -6.25 -4.65 8.67
N LEU A 169 -5.52 -4.13 7.67
CA LEU A 169 -6.09 -3.24 6.66
C LEU A 169 -7.09 -3.94 5.75
N TRP A 170 -6.84 -5.20 5.40
CA TRP A 170 -7.76 -6.01 4.62
C TRP A 170 -9.08 -6.22 5.36
N ASN A 171 -9.02 -6.54 6.66
CA ASN A 171 -10.22 -6.66 7.49
C ASN A 171 -11.00 -5.34 7.57
N ALA A 172 -10.30 -4.21 7.69
CA ALA A 172 -10.92 -2.89 7.69
C ALA A 172 -11.56 -2.54 6.33
N LEU A 173 -10.94 -2.94 5.23
CA LEU A 173 -11.51 -2.84 3.88
C LEU A 173 -12.81 -3.65 3.79
N GLU A 174 -12.80 -4.92 4.18
CA GLU A 174 -13.98 -5.78 4.11
C GLU A 174 -15.12 -5.27 5.01
N GLU A 175 -14.80 -4.75 6.20
CA GLU A 175 -15.78 -4.11 7.06
C GLU A 175 -16.41 -2.89 6.39
N ARG A 176 -15.60 -2.08 5.71
CA ARG A 176 -16.08 -0.92 4.96
C ARG A 176 -16.96 -1.32 3.77
N GLU A 177 -16.55 -2.30 2.97
CA GLU A 177 -17.36 -2.85 1.88
C GLU A 177 -18.74 -3.30 2.40
N ARG A 178 -18.78 -4.04 3.51
CA ARG A 178 -20.03 -4.46 4.16
C ARG A 178 -20.86 -3.28 4.66
N LYS A 179 -20.23 -2.30 5.30
CA LYS A 179 -20.92 -1.16 5.92
C LYS A 179 -21.58 -0.24 4.88
N TYR A 180 -20.92 -0.02 3.75
CA TYR A 180 -21.37 0.90 2.72
C TYR A 180 -21.99 0.19 1.50
N LEU A 181 -22.11 -1.14 1.55
CA LEU A 181 -22.74 -1.97 0.52
C LEU A 181 -22.14 -1.75 -0.88
N PHE A 182 -20.81 -1.65 -0.96
CA PHE A 182 -20.06 -1.59 -2.22
C PHE A 182 -18.82 -2.49 -2.14
N ARG A 183 -18.15 -2.71 -3.27
CA ARG A 183 -16.87 -3.42 -3.33
C ARG A 183 -15.85 -2.59 -4.08
N TYR A 184 -14.58 -2.71 -3.69
CA TYR A 184 -13.48 -2.13 -4.47
C TYR A 184 -13.26 -2.98 -5.71
N ASP A 185 -13.06 -2.32 -6.85
CA ASP A 185 -12.70 -2.99 -8.09
C ASP A 185 -11.25 -3.46 -8.05
N HIS A 186 -10.39 -2.66 -7.39
CA HIS A 186 -8.95 -2.91 -7.31
C HIS A 186 -8.38 -2.58 -5.93
N VAL A 187 -7.42 -3.40 -5.51
CA VAL A 187 -6.61 -3.15 -4.31
C VAL A 187 -5.15 -3.07 -4.72
N PHE A 188 -4.51 -1.93 -4.43
CA PHE A 188 -3.11 -1.68 -4.68
C PHE A 188 -2.34 -1.71 -3.36
N VAL A 189 -1.46 -2.69 -3.20
CA VAL A 189 -0.63 -2.84 -1.99
C VAL A 189 0.81 -2.44 -2.30
N HIS A 190 1.39 -1.56 -1.49
CA HIS A 190 2.81 -1.22 -1.59
C HIS A 190 3.47 -1.14 -0.21
N ARG A 191 4.79 -1.13 -0.21
CA ARG A 191 5.59 -0.96 1.01
C ARG A 191 5.57 0.49 1.47
N ASP A 192 5.82 0.68 2.76
CA ASP A 192 5.90 1.99 3.40
C ASP A 192 7.10 2.83 2.95
N ASP A 193 8.15 2.20 2.44
CA ASP A 193 9.37 2.82 1.90
C ASP A 193 9.43 2.81 0.37
N ALA A 194 8.29 2.55 -0.30
CA ALA A 194 8.24 2.54 -1.76
C ALA A 194 8.38 3.96 -2.34
N TYR A 195 9.37 4.13 -3.23
CA TYR A 195 9.57 5.39 -3.95
C TYR A 195 9.18 5.21 -5.43
N PHE A 196 8.20 6.01 -5.88
CA PHE A 196 7.73 5.98 -7.26
C PHE A 196 8.37 7.13 -8.05
N LEU A 197 9.06 6.79 -9.13
CA LEU A 197 9.74 7.77 -9.98
C LEU A 197 8.80 8.42 -11.01
N ASN A 198 7.77 7.68 -11.41
CA ASN A 198 6.79 8.09 -12.41
C ASN A 198 5.37 7.96 -11.83
N ASP A 199 4.43 8.67 -12.45
CA ASP A 199 3.02 8.60 -12.10
C ASP A 199 2.45 7.23 -12.48
N PHE A 200 1.69 6.64 -11.56
CA PHE A 200 1.07 5.34 -11.75
C PHE A 200 -0.18 5.43 -12.64
N LYS A 201 -0.15 4.69 -13.73
CA LYS A 201 -1.21 4.66 -14.74
C LYS A 201 -2.03 3.38 -14.59
N LEU A 202 -3.04 3.40 -13.70
CA LEU A 202 -3.91 2.24 -13.48
C LEU A 202 -4.61 1.83 -14.78
N SER A 203 -5.11 2.79 -15.55
CA SER A 203 -5.75 2.50 -16.84
C SER A 203 -4.84 1.74 -17.81
N LEU A 204 -3.54 2.07 -17.83
CA LEU A 204 -2.56 1.37 -18.66
C LEU A 204 -2.32 -0.06 -18.15
N LEU A 205 -2.21 -0.24 -16.83
CA LEU A 205 -2.06 -1.56 -16.22
C LEU A 205 -3.25 -2.48 -16.57
N LEU A 206 -4.48 -1.98 -16.43
CA LEU A 206 -5.69 -2.76 -16.69
C LEU A 206 -5.82 -3.17 -18.16
N GLN A 207 -5.34 -2.34 -19.10
CA GLN A 207 -5.30 -2.68 -20.52
C GLN A 207 -4.36 -3.84 -20.86
N GLN A 208 -3.34 -4.11 -20.04
CA GLN A 208 -2.42 -5.24 -20.27
C GLN A 208 -3.05 -6.59 -19.95
N GLY A 209 -4.17 -6.62 -19.22
CA GLY A 209 -4.79 -7.85 -18.74
C GLY A 209 -3.97 -8.54 -17.62
N PRO A 210 -4.36 -9.75 -17.19
CA PRO A 210 -3.74 -10.42 -16.06
C PRO A 210 -2.34 -10.97 -16.39
N ALA A 211 -1.33 -10.46 -15.71
CA ALA A 211 0.04 -10.94 -15.74
C ALA A 211 0.70 -10.89 -14.35
N SER A 212 1.78 -11.66 -14.17
CA SER A 212 2.57 -11.66 -12.93
C SER A 212 3.60 -10.53 -12.87
N MET A 213 3.90 -9.90 -14.02
CA MET A 213 4.88 -8.81 -14.14
C MET A 213 4.44 -7.86 -15.26
N TYR A 214 4.61 -6.57 -15.03
CA TYR A 214 4.30 -5.52 -15.99
C TYR A 214 5.49 -4.56 -16.10
N VAL A 215 5.72 -4.06 -17.31
CA VAL A 215 6.64 -2.95 -17.56
C VAL A 215 5.77 -1.78 -18.03
N LEU A 216 5.56 -0.82 -17.14
CA LEU A 216 4.80 0.40 -17.43
C LEU A 216 5.79 1.46 -17.92
N ALA A 217 5.90 1.62 -19.25
CA ALA A 217 6.71 2.64 -19.91
C ALA A 217 5.89 3.92 -20.19
#